data_AF-A0A7T2GJC2-F1
#
_entry.id   AF-A0A7T2GJC2-F1
#
_cell.length_a   1.000
_cell.length_b   1.000
_cell.length_c   1.000
_cell.angle_alpha   90.00
_cell.angle_beta   90.00
_cell.angle_gamma   90.00
#
_symmetry.space_group_name_H-M   'P 1'
#
loop_
_entity.id
_entity.type
_entity.pdbx_description
1 polymer ?
#
loop_
_entity_poly.entity_id
_entity_poly.type
_entity_poly.pdbx_seq_one_letter_code
_entity_poly.pdbx_strand_id
1 'polypeptide(L)'
;MKIALPFLAAILLTGCGGEGSSSSPPPSPPPPSPSPPPPAQITVSPAQAQIGYADTQQLSCSVAGHPTDTCTWTLLDGPSSGRITETGLYVAPLAQGNYRVVATSIADPTRSATATVSVVPMGEPAYKPWVTGYYGWTEYPVEEVDMGPLSHLVIYGVVAASSFGPDVQPGDLEEMTGYPIHGEGGPEERLVRRAHDKGVKALLMLDGSGNNDSSLLVATTDAARPRFITNILNRLRADDYDGIAINWLKVRTDFTNLSEEEVRRRYKALLVDLRAAARNHPSYGSQRPLIITVAATAPNIFGLADGRVPAWQAEIPSLVDQYNVTPYGQFDHASYFPEKGGSSLSWFNGAIGGAAPEHPYDLASAIAAYTRAGVDPRKLGVGIVFNGTYYGPDVTGPRQPIAASTIFEGFFLRTSYRELARLGYLINGTYRWDPVAQVGYRSYPGGGFAPTLPSVPHQPPNLPAGFLSYEDEMSIAVKGHWVRRNSIGGVALWRIDYGYLPDSKTNPLLSAVGTAFPFKR
;
A
#
# COMPACT_ATOMS: atom_id res chain seq x y z
N MET A 1 -34.74 13.07 51.17
CA MET A 1 -35.37 13.94 52.20
C MET A 1 -35.98 13.04 53.27
N LYS A 2 -35.50 13.15 54.52
CA LYS A 2 -36.02 12.58 55.81
C LYS A 2 -35.99 11.04 55.92
N ILE A 3 -35.10 10.36 56.67
CA ILE A 3 -34.79 10.32 58.13
C ILE A 3 -36.03 10.16 59.02
N ALA A 4 -36.11 9.02 59.73
CA ALA A 4 -36.59 8.94 61.11
C ALA A 4 -36.13 7.61 61.78
N LEU A 5 -35.35 7.74 62.86
CA LEU A 5 -35.17 6.77 63.94
C LEU A 5 -36.20 7.08 65.04
N PRO A 6 -36.46 6.19 66.02
CA PRO A 6 -36.14 6.60 67.39
C PRO A 6 -35.65 5.51 68.36
N PHE A 7 -35.09 6.02 69.46
CA PHE A 7 -34.50 5.45 70.68
C PHE A 7 -35.52 5.02 71.76
N LEU A 8 -35.11 4.13 72.69
CA LEU A 8 -35.20 4.21 74.19
C LEU A 8 -34.58 2.91 74.81
N ALA A 9 -33.49 2.90 75.60
CA ALA A 9 -33.32 3.11 77.06
C ALA A 9 -34.33 2.35 77.95
N ALA A 10 -34.06 1.72 79.10
CA ALA A 10 -32.90 1.32 79.93
C ALA A 10 -33.53 0.52 81.12
N ILE A 11 -32.78 -0.34 81.86
CA ILE A 11 -32.99 -0.63 83.30
C ILE A 11 -31.78 -1.40 83.85
N LEU A 12 -31.29 -0.93 85.00
CA LEU A 12 -30.24 -1.45 85.87
C LEU A 12 -30.78 -2.49 86.87
N LEU A 13 -29.93 -3.43 87.31
CA LEU A 13 -29.98 -4.04 88.65
C LEU A 13 -28.55 -4.42 89.10
N THR A 14 -28.23 -4.08 90.34
CA THR A 14 -26.97 -4.28 91.07
C THR A 14 -27.03 -5.49 92.01
N GLY A 15 -25.89 -6.10 92.35
CA GLY A 15 -25.75 -6.86 93.61
C GLY A 15 -24.77 -8.05 93.68
N CYS A 16 -23.52 -7.76 94.09
CA CYS A 16 -22.56 -8.50 94.95
C CYS A 16 -22.31 -10.02 94.87
N GLY A 17 -21.00 -10.38 94.87
CA GLY A 17 -20.44 -11.37 95.81
C GLY A 17 -19.26 -12.23 95.32
N GLY A 18 -18.07 -12.02 95.90
CA GLY A 18 -17.14 -13.11 96.25
C GLY A 18 -15.82 -13.23 95.46
N GLU A 19 -14.73 -12.77 96.08
CA GLU A 19 -13.33 -13.02 95.68
C GLU A 19 -12.91 -14.49 95.88
N GLY A 20 -12.13 -15.01 94.94
CA GLY A 20 -11.41 -16.28 95.06
C GLY A 20 -10.32 -16.37 93.98
N SER A 21 -9.07 -16.16 94.38
CA SER A 21 -7.89 -16.17 93.51
C SER A 21 -7.50 -17.60 93.08
N SER A 22 -7.24 -17.81 91.79
CA SER A 22 -6.26 -18.82 91.33
C SER A 22 -5.85 -18.62 89.86
N SER A 23 -4.54 -18.37 89.69
CA SER A 23 -3.67 -18.63 88.52
C SER A 23 -4.17 -18.34 87.09
N SER A 24 -3.58 -17.31 86.46
CA SER A 24 -3.66 -17.03 85.02
C SER A 24 -2.98 -18.12 84.17
N PRO A 25 -3.59 -18.57 83.05
CA PRO A 25 -2.93 -19.43 82.06
C PRO A 25 -1.95 -18.64 81.17
N PRO A 26 -0.95 -19.30 80.53
CA PRO A 26 0.04 -18.63 79.69
C PRO A 26 -0.59 -18.02 78.43
N PRO A 27 0.02 -16.97 77.84
CA PRO A 27 -0.54 -16.29 76.67
C PRO A 27 -0.56 -17.19 75.43
N SER A 28 -1.65 -17.10 74.66
CA SER A 28 -1.83 -17.75 73.36
C SER A 28 -0.75 -17.30 72.36
N PRO A 29 -0.28 -18.19 71.46
CA PRO A 29 0.68 -17.82 70.42
C PRO A 29 0.08 -16.76 69.47
N PRO A 30 0.90 -15.84 68.91
CA PRO A 30 0.44 -14.85 67.95
C PRO A 30 -0.13 -15.54 66.70
N PRO A 31 -1.11 -14.92 66.01
CA PRO A 31 -1.64 -15.46 64.76
C PRO A 31 -0.51 -15.62 63.72
N PRO A 32 -0.56 -16.66 62.85
CA PRO A 32 0.43 -16.81 61.80
C PRO A 32 0.44 -15.55 60.92
N SER A 33 1.64 -15.03 60.66
CA SER A 33 1.84 -13.95 59.69
C SER A 33 1.20 -14.32 58.35
N PRO A 34 0.56 -13.38 57.63
CA PRO A 34 0.01 -13.68 56.31
C PRO A 34 1.13 -14.21 55.42
N SER A 35 0.92 -15.41 54.86
CA SER A 35 1.81 -16.00 53.87
C SER A 35 2.10 -14.98 52.77
N PRO A 36 3.35 -14.81 52.31
CA PRO A 36 3.63 -13.93 51.19
C PRO A 36 2.78 -14.37 50.00
N PRO A 37 2.17 -13.44 49.23
CA PRO A 37 1.43 -13.81 48.04
C PRO A 37 2.34 -14.65 47.14
N PRO A 38 1.82 -15.71 46.48
CA PRO A 38 2.62 -16.53 45.58
C PRO A 38 3.32 -15.59 44.57
N PRO A 39 4.61 -15.83 44.27
CA PRO A 39 5.37 -14.95 43.40
C PRO A 39 4.61 -14.74 42.09
N ALA A 40 4.43 -13.48 41.69
CA ALA A 40 3.65 -13.12 40.52
C ALA A 40 4.17 -13.89 39.29
N GLN A 41 3.38 -14.85 38.81
CA GLN A 41 3.70 -15.60 37.62
C GLN A 41 3.39 -14.69 36.42
N ILE A 42 4.43 -14.35 35.66
CA ILE A 42 4.28 -13.66 34.38
C ILE A 42 4.08 -14.69 33.26
N THR A 43 3.15 -14.43 32.35
CA THR A 43 2.90 -15.26 31.16
C THR A 43 2.81 -14.38 29.91
N VAL A 44 3.11 -14.97 28.75
CA VAL A 44 2.91 -14.34 27.43
C VAL A 44 1.99 -15.21 26.59
N SER A 45 1.05 -14.59 25.88
CA SER A 45 0.10 -15.27 24.99
C SER A 45 0.07 -14.62 23.60
N PRO A 46 0.14 -15.40 22.52
CA PRO A 46 0.50 -16.82 22.51
C PRO A 46 1.98 -17.04 22.91
N ALA A 47 2.28 -18.14 23.61
CA ALA A 47 3.66 -18.50 23.96
C ALA A 47 4.47 -19.00 22.75
N GLN A 48 3.77 -19.51 21.72
CA GLN A 48 4.34 -19.89 20.44
C GLN A 48 3.45 -19.39 19.31
N ALA A 49 4.04 -18.79 18.29
CA ALA A 49 3.33 -18.37 17.08
C ALA A 49 4.13 -18.78 15.84
N GLN A 50 3.43 -18.99 14.73
CA GLN A 50 4.06 -19.21 13.43
C GLN A 50 3.48 -18.19 12.44
N ILE A 51 4.34 -17.36 11.85
CA ILE A 51 3.94 -16.28 10.94
C ILE A 51 4.87 -16.21 9.73
N GLY A 52 4.45 -15.51 8.67
CA GLY A 52 5.28 -15.25 7.49
C GLY A 52 6.31 -14.14 7.72
N TYR A 53 7.15 -13.90 6.71
CA TYR A 53 8.06 -12.76 6.70
C TYR A 53 7.28 -11.44 6.83
N ALA A 54 7.73 -10.57 7.76
CA ALA A 54 7.12 -9.28 8.07
C ALA A 54 5.61 -9.28 8.41
N ASP A 55 5.03 -10.45 8.65
CA ASP A 55 3.74 -10.54 9.32
C ASP A 55 3.85 -10.04 10.76
N THR A 56 2.70 -9.75 11.35
CA THR A 56 2.60 -9.30 12.72
C THR A 56 1.96 -10.36 13.61
N GLN A 57 2.36 -10.38 14.87
CA GLN A 57 1.74 -11.18 15.92
C GLN A 57 1.52 -10.29 17.14
N GLN A 58 0.26 -10.10 17.51
CA GLN A 58 -0.05 -9.47 18.79
C GLN A 58 0.30 -10.46 19.90
N LEU A 59 1.16 -10.02 20.81
CA LEU A 59 1.48 -10.71 22.05
C LEU A 59 0.86 -9.93 23.20
N SER A 60 0.30 -10.64 24.16
CA SER A 60 -0.16 -10.06 25.43
C SER A 60 0.66 -10.65 26.56
N CYS A 61 0.93 -9.84 27.58
CA CYS A 61 1.49 -10.35 28.82
C CYS A 61 0.40 -10.33 29.91
N SER A 62 0.51 -11.24 30.88
CA SER A 62 -0.28 -11.21 32.10
C SER A 62 0.64 -11.41 33.29
N VAL A 63 0.52 -10.53 34.28
CA VAL A 63 1.26 -10.60 35.54
C VAL A 63 0.25 -10.91 36.63
N ALA A 64 0.39 -12.05 37.32
CA ALA A 64 -0.57 -12.45 38.35
C ALA A 64 -0.81 -11.33 39.39
N GLY A 65 -2.08 -10.99 39.64
CA GLY A 65 -2.47 -9.91 40.56
C GLY A 65 -2.43 -8.50 39.95
N HIS A 66 -2.03 -8.34 38.68
CA HIS A 66 -1.92 -7.07 37.98
C HIS A 66 -2.55 -7.12 36.57
N PRO A 67 -3.00 -5.98 36.01
CA PRO A 67 -3.52 -5.91 34.64
C PRO A 67 -2.42 -6.11 33.57
N THR A 68 -2.85 -6.38 32.33
CA THR A 68 -2.01 -6.77 31.18
C THR A 68 -1.06 -5.68 30.65
N ASP A 69 -1.20 -4.43 31.09
CA ASP A 69 -0.43 -3.28 30.58
C ASP A 69 0.79 -2.96 31.47
N THR A 70 1.33 -3.99 32.15
CA THR A 70 2.39 -3.84 33.14
C THR A 70 3.70 -4.49 32.70
N CYS A 71 3.94 -4.65 31.40
CA CYS A 71 5.18 -5.23 30.88
C CYS A 71 5.92 -4.32 29.91
N THR A 72 7.24 -4.44 29.89
CA THR A 72 8.10 -3.97 28.82
C THR A 72 8.44 -5.13 27.88
N TRP A 73 8.63 -4.84 26.60
CA TRP A 73 8.90 -5.83 25.56
C TRP A 73 10.30 -5.67 24.99
N THR A 74 11.02 -6.79 24.79
CA THR A 74 12.35 -6.79 24.17
C THR A 74 12.52 -7.97 23.22
N LEU A 75 13.45 -7.83 22.27
CA LEU A 75 13.86 -8.91 21.37
C LEU A 75 15.13 -9.55 21.93
N LEU A 76 15.03 -10.82 22.34
CA LEU A 76 16.16 -11.53 22.95
C LEU A 76 17.30 -11.75 21.96
N ASP A 77 16.95 -11.98 20.69
CA ASP A 77 17.88 -12.28 19.61
C ASP A 77 18.40 -11.00 18.91
N GLY A 78 18.24 -9.83 19.55
CA GLY A 78 18.71 -8.54 19.05
C GLY A 78 17.85 -7.91 17.94
N PRO A 79 18.25 -6.73 17.43
CA PRO A 79 17.43 -5.93 16.52
C PRO A 79 17.17 -6.55 15.13
N SER A 80 18.00 -7.49 14.69
CA SER A 80 17.78 -8.23 13.43
C SER A 80 16.60 -9.20 13.49
N SER A 81 16.09 -9.45 14.69
CA SER A 81 15.07 -10.46 14.98
C SER A 81 13.64 -9.95 14.84
N GLY A 82 13.47 -8.78 14.23
CA GLY A 82 12.19 -8.14 13.99
C GLY A 82 12.05 -6.81 14.74
N ARG A 83 10.81 -6.43 15.04
CA ARG A 83 10.48 -5.25 15.85
C ARG A 83 9.36 -5.60 16.81
N ILE A 84 9.27 -4.90 17.93
CA ILE A 84 8.12 -5.02 18.83
C ILE A 84 7.72 -3.65 19.37
N THR A 85 6.41 -3.38 19.38
CA THR A 85 5.86 -2.15 19.99
C THR A 85 5.79 -2.28 21.50
N GLU A 86 5.62 -1.16 22.20
CA GLU A 86 5.35 -1.13 23.65
C GLU A 86 4.05 -1.87 24.01
N THR A 87 3.10 -1.97 23.07
CA THR A 87 1.85 -2.70 23.21
C THR A 87 1.96 -4.19 22.87
N GLY A 88 3.16 -4.72 22.59
CA GLY A 88 3.38 -6.14 22.32
C GLY A 88 3.08 -6.61 20.90
N LEU A 89 2.93 -5.70 19.93
CA LEU A 89 2.78 -6.07 18.52
C LEU A 89 4.15 -6.39 17.92
N TYR A 90 4.47 -7.68 17.78
CA TYR A 90 5.67 -8.16 17.13
C TYR A 90 5.55 -8.09 15.60
N VAL A 91 6.61 -7.67 14.92
CA VAL A 91 6.76 -7.68 13.45
C VAL A 91 7.94 -8.58 13.10
N ALA A 92 7.69 -9.65 12.36
CA ALA A 92 8.74 -10.57 11.93
C ALA A 92 9.78 -9.89 11.03
N PRO A 93 11.05 -10.34 11.04
CA PRO A 93 12.01 -9.95 10.02
C PRO A 93 11.72 -10.64 8.69
N LEU A 94 12.47 -10.27 7.65
CA LEU A 94 12.43 -10.90 6.33
C LEU A 94 13.33 -12.15 6.23
N ALA A 95 13.66 -12.75 7.36
CA ALA A 95 14.55 -13.90 7.44
C ALA A 95 13.86 -15.04 8.18
N GLN A 96 13.96 -16.25 7.62
CA GLN A 96 13.49 -17.47 8.28
C GLN A 96 14.24 -17.69 9.59
N GLY A 97 13.50 -18.06 10.64
CA GLY A 97 14.11 -18.34 11.94
C GLY A 97 13.09 -18.48 13.05
N ASN A 98 13.57 -18.81 14.24
CA ASN A 98 12.79 -18.76 15.47
C ASN A 98 13.28 -17.57 16.28
N TYR A 99 12.41 -16.59 16.50
CA TYR A 99 12.74 -15.37 17.20
C TYR A 99 12.05 -15.31 18.55
N ARG A 100 12.78 -14.88 19.57
CA ARG A 100 12.30 -14.85 20.95
C ARG A 100 11.99 -13.44 21.38
N VAL A 101 10.76 -13.26 21.83
CA VAL A 101 10.25 -12.00 22.37
C VAL A 101 10.08 -12.17 23.87
N VAL A 102 10.62 -11.24 24.65
CA VAL A 102 10.59 -11.28 26.11
C VAL A 102 9.69 -10.15 26.65
N ALA A 103 8.69 -10.52 27.43
CA ALA A 103 7.94 -9.60 28.28
C ALA A 103 8.55 -9.59 29.68
N THR A 104 8.88 -8.41 30.20
CA THR A 104 9.42 -8.21 31.55
C THR A 104 8.43 -7.40 32.37
N SER A 105 8.11 -7.83 33.59
CA SER A 105 7.18 -7.09 34.44
C SER A 105 7.77 -5.74 34.86
N ILE A 106 6.94 -4.69 34.80
CA ILE A 106 7.24 -3.35 35.33
C ILE A 106 7.18 -3.38 36.86
N ALA A 107 6.27 -4.16 37.44
CA ALA A 107 6.09 -4.27 38.89
C ALA A 107 7.23 -5.07 39.56
N ASP A 108 7.75 -6.09 38.89
CA ASP A 108 8.91 -6.87 39.32
C ASP A 108 9.85 -7.14 38.13
N PRO A 109 10.85 -6.27 37.87
CA PRO A 109 11.77 -6.42 36.74
C PRO A 109 12.63 -7.70 36.76
N THR A 110 12.61 -8.48 37.85
CA THR A 110 13.29 -9.78 37.91
C THR A 110 12.46 -10.91 37.27
N ARG A 111 11.22 -10.64 36.90
CA ARG A 111 10.27 -11.60 36.32
C ARG A 111 10.07 -11.32 34.84
N SER A 112 10.30 -12.34 34.02
CA SER A 112 10.07 -12.29 32.58
C SER A 112 9.43 -13.57 32.05
N ALA A 113 8.69 -13.46 30.95
CA ALA A 113 8.21 -14.59 30.17
C ALA A 113 8.59 -14.40 28.69
N THR A 114 8.77 -15.52 27.97
CA THR A 114 9.25 -15.51 26.59
C THR A 114 8.24 -16.17 25.66
N ALA A 115 7.94 -15.51 24.55
CA ALA A 115 7.26 -16.11 23.40
C ALA A 115 8.27 -16.45 22.31
N THR A 116 8.05 -17.58 21.61
CA THR A 116 8.82 -17.96 20.42
C THR A 116 7.97 -17.77 19.18
N VAL A 117 8.45 -16.96 18.24
CA VAL A 117 7.80 -16.72 16.95
C VAL A 117 8.61 -17.40 15.85
N SER A 118 8.03 -18.45 15.26
CA SER A 118 8.61 -19.15 14.12
C SER A 118 8.23 -18.44 12.83
N VAL A 119 9.23 -17.91 12.15
CA VAL A 119 9.08 -17.18 10.90
C VAL A 119 9.47 -18.10 9.77
N VAL A 120 8.51 -18.41 8.92
CA VAL A 120 8.68 -19.36 7.82
C VAL A 120 8.43 -18.69 6.47
N PRO A 121 9.13 -19.13 5.40
CA PRO A 121 8.73 -18.76 4.06
C PRO A 121 7.29 -19.24 3.83
N MET A 122 6.47 -18.40 3.19
CA MET A 122 5.21 -18.92 2.68
C MET A 122 5.50 -19.95 1.59
N GLY A 123 4.74 -21.04 1.59
CA GLY A 123 4.82 -22.03 0.51
C GLY A 123 4.67 -21.35 -0.85
N GLU A 124 5.31 -21.93 -1.88
CA GLU A 124 5.17 -21.44 -3.25
C GLU A 124 3.68 -21.42 -3.62
N PRO A 125 3.13 -20.26 -4.05
CA PRO A 125 1.74 -20.18 -4.46
C PRO A 125 1.49 -21.11 -5.65
N ALA A 126 0.31 -21.71 -5.72
CA ALA A 126 -0.10 -22.55 -6.86
C ALA A 126 -0.25 -21.76 -8.18
N TYR A 127 -0.05 -20.44 -8.15
CA TYR A 127 -0.07 -19.53 -9.29
C TYR A 127 1.09 -18.54 -9.17
N LYS A 128 1.58 -18.02 -10.30
CA LYS A 128 2.66 -17.02 -10.32
C LYS A 128 2.03 -15.62 -10.41
N PRO A 129 2.17 -14.75 -9.39
CA PRO A 129 1.67 -13.39 -9.50
C PRO A 129 2.37 -12.65 -10.65
N TRP A 130 1.65 -11.87 -11.47
CA TRP A 130 2.31 -11.03 -12.47
C TRP A 130 3.04 -9.86 -11.81
N VAL A 131 4.08 -9.38 -12.49
CA VAL A 131 4.73 -8.10 -12.23
C VAL A 131 4.69 -7.30 -13.52
N THR A 132 3.96 -6.19 -13.49
CA THR A 132 3.76 -5.29 -14.63
C THR A 132 4.47 -3.96 -14.36
N GLY A 133 5.59 -3.71 -15.02
CA GLY A 133 6.36 -2.47 -14.86
C GLY A 133 5.94 -1.40 -15.86
N TYR A 134 5.63 -0.18 -15.41
CA TYR A 134 5.38 0.96 -16.30
C TYR A 134 6.67 1.72 -16.55
N TYR A 135 6.98 1.98 -17.82
CA TYR A 135 8.15 2.71 -18.28
C TYR A 135 7.74 3.96 -19.05
N GLY A 136 8.21 5.13 -18.62
CA GLY A 136 7.71 6.40 -19.13
C GLY A 136 8.78 7.35 -19.65
N TRP A 137 9.81 6.82 -20.31
CA TRP A 137 10.80 7.58 -21.11
C TRP A 137 11.60 8.64 -20.36
N THR A 138 11.79 8.48 -19.04
CA THR A 138 12.74 9.34 -18.31
C THR A 138 14.15 8.76 -18.39
N GLU A 139 15.06 9.25 -17.53
CA GLU A 139 16.50 8.97 -17.53
C GLU A 139 16.89 7.52 -17.12
N TYR A 140 16.06 6.52 -17.39
CA TYR A 140 16.42 5.11 -17.30
C TYR A 140 16.73 4.57 -18.70
N PRO A 141 18.01 4.40 -19.09
CA PRO A 141 18.37 4.02 -20.46
C PRO A 141 17.73 2.70 -20.89
N VAL A 142 17.23 2.64 -22.12
CA VAL A 142 16.58 1.45 -22.71
C VAL A 142 17.45 0.22 -22.56
N GLU A 143 18.77 0.37 -22.69
CA GLU A 143 19.77 -0.71 -22.65
C GLU A 143 20.01 -1.23 -21.22
N GLU A 144 19.65 -0.45 -20.20
CA GLU A 144 19.86 -0.73 -18.78
C GLU A 144 18.59 -1.18 -18.06
N VAL A 145 17.42 -1.13 -18.72
CA VAL A 145 16.18 -1.64 -18.14
C VAL A 145 16.34 -3.11 -17.74
N ASP A 146 16.19 -3.39 -16.44
CA ASP A 146 16.23 -4.73 -15.88
C ASP A 146 14.89 -5.42 -16.09
N MET A 147 14.88 -6.38 -17.02
CA MET A 147 13.71 -7.17 -17.34
C MET A 147 13.50 -8.34 -16.37
N GLY A 148 14.49 -8.70 -15.55
CA GLY A 148 14.52 -9.90 -14.71
C GLY A 148 13.33 -10.03 -13.75
N PRO A 149 12.92 -8.95 -13.06
CA PRO A 149 11.76 -8.96 -12.18
C PRO A 149 10.40 -8.92 -12.90
N LEU A 150 10.36 -8.58 -14.20
CA LEU A 150 9.12 -8.28 -14.91
C LEU A 150 8.52 -9.51 -15.61
N SER A 151 7.19 -9.58 -15.61
CA SER A 151 6.41 -10.44 -16.50
C SER A 151 5.82 -9.67 -17.68
N HIS A 152 5.47 -8.41 -17.45
CA HIS A 152 4.94 -7.49 -18.43
C HIS A 152 5.66 -6.13 -18.29
N LEU A 153 5.92 -5.50 -19.42
CA LEU A 153 6.45 -4.14 -19.50
C LEU A 153 5.43 -3.28 -20.25
N VAL A 154 4.90 -2.27 -19.58
CA VAL A 154 4.03 -1.27 -20.17
C VAL A 154 4.88 -0.07 -20.58
N ILE A 155 4.80 0.31 -21.85
CA ILE A 155 5.57 1.39 -22.44
C ILE A 155 4.61 2.55 -22.74
N TYR A 156 4.91 3.74 -22.20
CA TYR A 156 4.16 4.95 -22.54
C TYR A 156 4.22 5.20 -24.04
N GLY A 157 3.10 5.45 -24.71
CA GLY A 157 3.14 5.67 -26.14
C GLY A 157 2.07 6.60 -26.66
N VAL A 158 0.79 6.29 -26.41
CA VAL A 158 -0.29 6.93 -27.17
C VAL A 158 -1.43 7.48 -26.32
N VAL A 159 -2.12 8.48 -26.85
CA VAL A 159 -3.43 8.96 -26.41
C VAL A 159 -4.40 8.89 -27.58
N ALA A 160 -5.70 8.98 -27.28
CA ALA A 160 -6.66 9.34 -28.34
C ALA A 160 -6.37 10.77 -28.80
N ALA A 161 -6.28 10.96 -30.12
CA ALA A 161 -5.96 12.25 -30.70
C ALA A 161 -6.95 13.32 -30.26
N SER A 162 -6.41 14.45 -29.82
CA SER A 162 -7.18 15.58 -29.25
C SER A 162 -7.15 16.85 -30.12
N SER A 163 -6.26 16.87 -31.12
CA SER A 163 -5.96 18.04 -31.95
C SER A 163 -6.80 18.06 -33.23
N PHE A 164 -7.76 18.99 -33.34
CA PHE A 164 -8.67 19.16 -34.50
C PHE A 164 -8.01 19.84 -35.72
N GLY A 165 -6.82 19.39 -36.12
CA GLY A 165 -6.31 19.70 -37.46
C GLY A 165 -7.27 19.14 -38.53
N PRO A 166 -7.25 19.66 -39.77
CA PRO A 166 -8.19 19.26 -40.81
C PRO A 166 -8.16 17.75 -41.13
N ASP A 167 -7.04 17.08 -40.83
CA ASP A 167 -6.79 15.68 -41.19
C ASP A 167 -6.97 14.69 -40.02
N VAL A 168 -7.25 15.17 -38.80
CA VAL A 168 -7.41 14.32 -37.61
C VAL A 168 -8.88 13.94 -37.44
N GLN A 169 -9.17 12.64 -37.37
CA GLN A 169 -10.53 12.12 -37.20
C GLN A 169 -10.74 11.53 -35.80
N PRO A 170 -11.98 11.55 -35.29
CA PRO A 170 -12.35 10.77 -34.11
C PRO A 170 -11.91 9.30 -34.25
N GLY A 171 -11.13 8.82 -33.27
CA GLY A 171 -10.55 7.48 -33.28
C GLY A 171 -9.12 7.41 -33.83
N ASP A 172 -8.49 8.53 -34.18
CA ASP A 172 -7.05 8.55 -34.44
C ASP A 172 -6.25 8.52 -33.12
N LEU A 173 -5.00 8.05 -33.22
CA LEU A 173 -4.04 8.02 -32.13
C LEU A 173 -3.05 9.18 -32.28
N GLU A 174 -2.58 9.69 -31.16
CA GLU A 174 -1.53 10.70 -31.08
C GLU A 174 -0.42 10.20 -30.13
N GLU A 175 0.83 10.36 -30.53
CA GLU A 175 1.99 9.95 -29.72
C GLU A 175 2.19 10.95 -28.57
N MET A 176 2.38 10.45 -27.35
CA MET A 176 2.49 11.27 -26.14
C MET A 176 3.85 11.96 -25.97
N THR A 177 4.84 11.63 -26.80
CA THR A 177 6.23 12.05 -26.57
C THR A 177 6.74 12.96 -27.68
N GLY A 178 7.35 14.08 -27.30
CA GLY A 178 7.85 15.11 -28.23
C GLY A 178 9.11 14.76 -29.03
N TYR A 179 9.47 13.48 -29.16
CA TYR A 179 10.63 12.99 -29.91
C TYR A 179 10.23 11.75 -30.75
N PRO A 180 10.94 11.44 -31.85
CA PRO A 180 10.71 10.22 -32.62
C PRO A 180 11.26 9.00 -31.87
N ILE A 181 10.52 8.57 -30.84
CA ILE A 181 10.82 7.36 -30.05
C ILE A 181 10.33 6.11 -30.79
N HIS A 182 9.21 6.24 -31.50
CA HIS A 182 8.64 5.24 -32.40
C HIS A 182 9.36 5.22 -33.75
N GLY A 183 9.42 4.03 -34.38
CA GLY A 183 9.95 3.82 -35.72
C GLY A 183 11.07 2.79 -35.76
N GLU A 184 11.38 2.31 -36.97
CA GLU A 184 12.37 1.25 -37.19
C GLU A 184 13.74 1.61 -36.59
N GLY A 185 14.25 0.74 -35.72
CA GLY A 185 15.50 0.93 -34.97
C GLY A 185 15.40 1.92 -33.80
N GLY A 186 14.22 2.49 -33.55
CA GLY A 186 13.94 3.46 -32.49
C GLY A 186 14.06 2.85 -31.08
N PRO A 187 14.19 3.71 -30.05
CA PRO A 187 14.28 3.25 -28.66
C PRO A 187 13.06 2.43 -28.19
N GLU A 188 11.86 2.69 -28.73
CA GLU A 188 10.67 1.88 -28.46
C GLU A 188 10.79 0.45 -28.96
N GLU A 189 11.07 0.28 -30.25
CA GLU A 189 11.22 -1.04 -30.85
C GLU A 189 12.34 -1.84 -30.16
N ARG A 190 13.47 -1.19 -29.84
CA ARG A 190 14.55 -1.84 -29.08
C ARG A 190 14.09 -2.30 -27.69
N LEU A 191 13.27 -1.50 -27.01
CA LEU A 191 12.75 -1.86 -25.69
C LEU A 191 11.77 -3.04 -25.77
N VAL A 192 10.90 -3.08 -26.78
CA VAL A 192 10.01 -4.21 -27.05
C VAL A 192 10.81 -5.49 -27.34
N ARG A 193 11.79 -5.42 -28.26
CA ARG A 193 12.67 -6.56 -28.57
C ARG A 193 13.40 -7.09 -27.33
N ARG A 194 13.96 -6.20 -26.49
CA ARG A 194 14.61 -6.61 -25.23
C ARG A 194 13.63 -7.30 -24.27
N ALA A 195 12.36 -6.87 -24.23
CA ALA A 195 11.34 -7.54 -23.43
C ALA A 195 11.12 -8.98 -23.95
N HIS A 196 10.95 -9.15 -25.26
CA HIS A 196 10.76 -10.47 -25.88
C HIS A 196 11.94 -11.41 -25.73
N ASP A 197 13.18 -10.91 -25.89
CA ASP A 197 14.42 -11.68 -25.68
C ASP A 197 14.52 -12.25 -24.25
N LYS A 198 13.78 -11.63 -23.33
CA LYS A 198 13.69 -12.03 -21.93
C LYS A 198 12.39 -12.79 -21.63
N GLY A 199 11.48 -12.95 -22.58
CA GLY A 199 10.16 -13.57 -22.38
C GLY A 199 9.18 -12.69 -21.58
N VAL A 200 9.45 -11.38 -21.51
CA VAL A 200 8.56 -10.36 -20.92
C VAL A 200 7.57 -9.90 -21.99
N LYS A 201 6.30 -9.75 -21.61
CA LYS A 201 5.25 -9.27 -22.51
C LYS A 201 5.28 -7.75 -22.63
N ALA A 202 5.46 -7.23 -23.84
CA ALA A 202 5.46 -5.79 -24.07
C ALA A 202 4.04 -5.30 -24.35
N LEU A 203 3.61 -4.25 -23.64
CA LEU A 203 2.28 -3.66 -23.78
C LEU A 203 2.41 -2.16 -24.08
N LEU A 204 1.67 -1.67 -25.07
CA LEU A 204 1.57 -0.24 -25.33
C LEU A 204 0.60 0.40 -24.36
N MET A 205 0.94 1.54 -23.78
CA MET A 205 0.02 2.30 -22.93
C MET A 205 -0.83 3.24 -23.79
N LEU A 206 -2.15 3.14 -23.63
CA LEU A 206 -3.10 4.16 -24.03
C LEU A 206 -3.47 4.98 -22.79
N ASP A 207 -2.99 6.23 -22.75
CA ASP A 207 -3.29 7.12 -21.63
C ASP A 207 -4.62 7.85 -21.82
N GLY A 208 -5.42 7.83 -20.75
CA GLY A 208 -6.70 8.53 -20.63
C GLY A 208 -6.76 9.47 -19.46
N SER A 209 -5.62 9.77 -18.83
CA SER A 209 -5.58 10.54 -17.60
C SER A 209 -5.67 12.05 -17.85
N GLY A 210 -6.21 12.80 -16.89
CA GLY A 210 -6.30 14.26 -16.97
C GLY A 210 -7.14 14.74 -18.15
N ASN A 211 -6.56 15.57 -19.02
CA ASN A 211 -7.26 16.15 -20.18
C ASN A 211 -7.53 15.12 -21.29
N ASN A 212 -6.81 13.98 -21.28
CA ASN A 212 -6.93 12.91 -22.28
C ASN A 212 -8.23 12.09 -22.13
N ASP A 213 -8.95 12.27 -21.02
CA ASP A 213 -10.28 11.68 -20.80
C ASP A 213 -11.27 12.14 -21.89
N SER A 214 -11.23 13.44 -22.22
CA SER A 214 -12.13 14.03 -23.21
C SER A 214 -11.94 13.44 -24.62
N SER A 215 -10.69 13.20 -25.06
CA SER A 215 -10.41 12.63 -26.37
C SER A 215 -10.76 11.14 -26.45
N LEU A 216 -10.58 10.39 -25.35
CA LEU A 216 -11.06 9.00 -25.27
C LEU A 216 -12.59 8.92 -25.38
N LEU A 217 -13.34 9.83 -24.76
CA LEU A 217 -14.80 9.86 -24.87
C LEU A 217 -15.29 10.06 -26.31
N VAL A 218 -14.56 10.86 -27.10
CA VAL A 218 -14.81 11.07 -28.52
C VAL A 218 -14.44 9.84 -29.34
N ALA A 219 -13.25 9.26 -29.10
CA ALA A 219 -12.75 8.09 -29.80
C ALA A 219 -13.57 6.81 -29.53
N THR A 220 -14.32 6.76 -28.43
CA THR A 220 -15.11 5.59 -28.01
C THR A 220 -16.60 5.68 -28.33
N THR A 221 -17.04 6.73 -29.04
CA THR A 221 -18.40 6.78 -29.62
C THR A 221 -18.66 5.57 -30.52
N ASP A 222 -19.93 5.16 -30.68
CA ASP A 222 -20.25 4.00 -31.54
C ASP A 222 -19.82 4.21 -33.00
N ALA A 223 -19.78 5.45 -33.48
CA ALA A 223 -19.30 5.80 -34.82
C ALA A 223 -17.77 5.75 -34.95
N ALA A 224 -17.02 6.22 -33.95
CA ALA A 224 -15.55 6.33 -34.02
C ALA A 224 -14.82 5.04 -33.57
N ARG A 225 -15.43 4.28 -32.66
CA ARG A 225 -14.79 3.13 -31.99
C ARG A 225 -14.24 2.06 -32.95
N PRO A 226 -14.90 1.70 -34.08
CA PRO A 226 -14.32 0.75 -35.04
C PRO A 226 -12.99 1.24 -35.65
N ARG A 227 -12.90 2.54 -35.99
CA ARG A 227 -11.66 3.16 -36.47
C ARG A 227 -10.61 3.16 -35.38
N PHE A 228 -11.00 3.56 -34.17
CA PHE A 228 -10.10 3.59 -33.02
C PHE A 228 -9.47 2.22 -32.72
N ILE A 229 -10.28 1.17 -32.69
CA ILE A 229 -9.81 -0.21 -32.48
C ILE A 229 -8.85 -0.63 -33.61
N THR A 230 -9.18 -0.31 -34.86
CA THR A 230 -8.32 -0.61 -36.01
C THR A 230 -6.96 0.09 -35.87
N ASN A 231 -6.96 1.37 -35.51
CA ASN A 231 -5.74 2.15 -35.30
C ASN A 231 -4.90 1.61 -34.14
N ILE A 232 -5.52 1.22 -33.03
CA ILE A 232 -4.86 0.54 -31.91
C ILE A 232 -4.17 -0.74 -32.41
N LEU A 233 -4.90 -1.66 -33.05
CA LEU A 233 -4.35 -2.95 -33.48
C LEU A 233 -3.21 -2.79 -34.50
N ASN A 234 -3.32 -1.81 -35.40
CA ASN A 234 -2.26 -1.47 -36.35
C ASN A 234 -1.01 -0.93 -35.64
N ARG A 235 -1.18 -0.04 -34.66
CA ARG A 235 -0.07 0.51 -33.88
C ARG A 235 0.64 -0.55 -33.06
N LEU A 236 -0.11 -1.46 -32.44
CA LEU A 236 0.46 -2.58 -31.70
C LEU A 236 1.27 -3.51 -32.61
N ARG A 237 0.76 -3.77 -33.83
CA ARG A 237 1.45 -4.58 -34.83
C ARG A 237 2.76 -3.94 -35.30
N ALA A 238 2.83 -2.61 -35.39
CA ALA A 238 3.99 -1.90 -35.94
C ALA A 238 5.30 -2.25 -35.21
N ASP A 239 5.26 -2.35 -33.87
CA ASP A 239 6.42 -2.68 -33.03
C ASP A 239 6.28 -4.04 -32.32
N ASP A 240 5.42 -4.93 -32.81
CA ASP A 240 5.21 -6.29 -32.28
C ASP A 240 4.77 -6.37 -30.80
N TYR A 241 3.95 -5.44 -30.33
CA TYR A 241 3.39 -5.49 -28.98
C TYR A 241 2.54 -6.75 -28.73
N ASP A 242 2.60 -7.29 -27.51
CA ASP A 242 1.76 -8.40 -27.07
C ASP A 242 0.36 -7.95 -26.62
N GLY A 243 0.17 -6.66 -26.43
CA GLY A 243 -1.06 -6.13 -25.88
C GLY A 243 -1.04 -4.64 -25.58
N ILE A 244 -2.06 -4.21 -24.84
CA ILE A 244 -2.32 -2.81 -24.52
C ILE A 244 -2.66 -2.65 -23.04
N ALA A 245 -2.18 -1.58 -22.44
CA ALA A 245 -2.55 -1.11 -21.11
C ALA A 245 -3.43 0.13 -21.24
N ILE A 246 -4.69 0.02 -20.82
CA ILE A 246 -5.67 1.09 -20.85
C ILE A 246 -5.60 1.84 -19.52
N ASN A 247 -5.05 3.06 -19.54
CA ASN A 247 -4.90 3.91 -18.35
C ASN A 247 -5.99 4.98 -18.28
N TRP A 248 -7.24 4.54 -18.26
CA TRP A 248 -8.41 5.41 -18.12
C TRP A 248 -8.87 5.41 -16.64
N LEU A 249 -8.10 6.11 -15.80
CA LEU A 249 -8.13 5.97 -14.34
C LEU A 249 -9.40 6.47 -13.65
N LYS A 250 -10.12 7.41 -14.28
CA LYS A 250 -11.37 7.97 -13.79
C LYS A 250 -12.31 8.16 -14.99
N VAL A 251 -13.53 7.65 -14.86
CA VAL A 251 -14.66 8.01 -15.71
C VAL A 251 -15.16 9.36 -15.22
N ARG A 252 -14.70 10.46 -15.80
CA ARG A 252 -15.22 11.78 -15.43
C ARG A 252 -16.37 12.16 -16.36
N THR A 253 -17.34 12.85 -15.79
CA THR A 253 -18.48 13.42 -16.52
C THR A 253 -18.45 14.94 -16.50
N ASP A 254 -17.59 15.56 -15.70
CA ASP A 254 -17.57 17.00 -15.43
C ASP A 254 -17.18 17.87 -16.62
N PHE A 255 -16.62 17.28 -17.68
CA PHE A 255 -16.28 17.96 -18.93
C PHE A 255 -17.21 17.63 -20.11
N THR A 256 -18.29 16.88 -19.86
CA THR A 256 -19.21 16.45 -20.93
C THR A 256 -20.66 16.56 -20.50
N ASN A 257 -21.57 16.69 -21.47
CA ASN A 257 -23.01 16.56 -21.22
C ASN A 257 -23.47 15.08 -21.18
N LEU A 258 -22.54 14.13 -20.98
CA LEU A 258 -22.85 12.70 -20.95
C LEU A 258 -23.21 12.24 -19.53
N SER A 259 -24.15 11.31 -19.44
CA SER A 259 -24.40 10.61 -18.17
C SER A 259 -23.24 9.68 -17.82
N GLU A 260 -23.04 9.41 -16.53
CA GLU A 260 -22.04 8.42 -16.08
C GLU A 260 -22.30 7.04 -16.70
N GLU A 261 -23.57 6.69 -16.90
CA GLU A 261 -23.99 5.43 -17.52
C GLU A 261 -23.47 5.33 -18.97
N GLU A 262 -23.58 6.40 -19.76
CA GLU A 262 -23.09 6.41 -21.14
C GLU A 262 -21.57 6.33 -21.21
N VAL A 263 -20.85 7.01 -20.32
CA VAL A 263 -19.38 6.89 -20.28
C VAL A 263 -18.97 5.45 -19.91
N ARG A 264 -19.60 4.86 -18.89
CA ARG A 264 -19.34 3.46 -18.49
C ARG A 264 -19.67 2.49 -19.61
N ARG A 265 -20.76 2.72 -20.36
CA ARG A 265 -21.12 1.90 -21.53
C ARG A 265 -20.03 1.95 -22.60
N ARG A 266 -19.56 3.15 -22.97
CA ARG A 266 -18.48 3.32 -23.96
C ARG A 266 -17.18 2.67 -23.54
N TYR A 267 -16.82 2.81 -22.27
CA TYR A 267 -15.63 2.18 -21.73
C TYR A 267 -15.70 0.65 -21.80
N LYS A 268 -16.82 0.05 -21.37
CA LYS A 268 -17.05 -1.40 -21.50
C LYS A 268 -17.05 -1.84 -22.96
N ALA A 269 -17.71 -1.09 -23.85
CA ALA A 269 -17.77 -1.38 -25.28
C ALA A 269 -16.38 -1.36 -25.92
N LEU A 270 -15.50 -0.41 -25.55
CA LEU A 270 -14.11 -0.41 -26.00
C LEU A 270 -13.40 -1.73 -25.66
N LEU A 271 -13.49 -2.20 -24.42
CA LEU A 271 -12.82 -3.43 -23.99
C LEU A 271 -13.37 -4.68 -24.70
N VAL A 272 -14.69 -4.76 -24.84
CA VAL A 272 -15.39 -5.88 -25.51
C VAL A 272 -15.06 -5.90 -27.01
N ASP A 273 -15.23 -4.78 -27.69
CA ASP A 273 -15.05 -4.69 -29.14
C ASP A 273 -13.57 -4.85 -29.51
N LEU A 274 -12.64 -4.31 -28.71
CA LEU A 274 -11.21 -4.50 -28.93
C LEU A 274 -10.81 -5.97 -28.81
N ARG A 275 -11.31 -6.69 -27.79
CA ARG A 275 -11.07 -8.13 -27.65
C ARG A 275 -11.65 -8.91 -28.82
N ALA A 276 -12.86 -8.56 -29.27
CA ALA A 276 -13.52 -9.21 -30.39
C ALA A 276 -12.75 -9.00 -31.71
N ALA A 277 -12.34 -7.76 -31.99
CA ALA A 277 -11.55 -7.43 -33.18
C ALA A 277 -10.18 -8.13 -33.17
N ALA A 278 -9.50 -8.18 -32.01
CA ALA A 278 -8.22 -8.85 -31.88
C ALA A 278 -8.27 -10.35 -32.19
N ARG A 279 -9.36 -11.05 -31.86
CA ARG A 279 -9.51 -12.49 -32.19
C ARG A 279 -9.49 -12.78 -33.69
N ASN A 280 -9.81 -11.79 -34.52
CA ASN A 280 -9.86 -11.88 -35.98
C ASN A 280 -8.68 -11.17 -36.66
N HIS A 281 -7.76 -10.57 -35.90
CA HIS A 281 -6.67 -9.77 -36.43
C HIS A 281 -5.47 -10.67 -36.79
N PRO A 282 -4.75 -10.49 -37.92
CA PRO A 282 -3.66 -11.40 -38.30
C PRO A 282 -2.53 -11.58 -37.28
N SER A 283 -2.28 -10.55 -36.44
CA SER A 283 -1.25 -10.59 -35.39
C SER A 283 -1.70 -11.24 -34.08
N TYR A 284 -3.01 -11.43 -33.89
CA TYR A 284 -3.60 -11.90 -32.64
C TYR A 284 -4.63 -13.00 -32.88
N GLY A 285 -4.78 -13.91 -31.92
CA GLY A 285 -5.71 -15.03 -32.11
C GLY A 285 -5.67 -15.99 -30.94
N SER A 286 -6.16 -17.22 -31.13
CA SER A 286 -6.16 -18.23 -30.07
C SER A 286 -4.76 -18.60 -29.58
N GLN A 287 -3.75 -18.55 -30.47
CA GLN A 287 -2.36 -18.87 -30.15
C GLN A 287 -1.58 -17.69 -29.57
N ARG A 288 -2.00 -16.45 -29.89
CA ARG A 288 -1.43 -15.21 -29.36
C ARG A 288 -2.57 -14.25 -28.99
N PRO A 289 -3.27 -14.49 -27.87
CA PRO A 289 -4.35 -13.60 -27.48
C PRO A 289 -3.78 -12.23 -27.16
N LEU A 290 -4.42 -11.17 -27.66
CA LEU A 290 -4.10 -9.80 -27.27
C LEU A 290 -4.24 -9.66 -25.76
N ILE A 291 -3.19 -9.24 -25.06
CA ILE A 291 -3.26 -8.94 -23.62
C ILE A 291 -3.87 -7.56 -23.42
N ILE A 292 -4.89 -7.45 -22.58
CA ILE A 292 -5.49 -6.16 -22.19
C ILE A 292 -5.33 -6.00 -20.69
N THR A 293 -4.67 -4.93 -20.27
CA THR A 293 -4.58 -4.57 -18.86
C THR A 293 -5.28 -3.23 -18.63
N VAL A 294 -5.83 -3.06 -17.44
CA VAL A 294 -6.45 -1.80 -17.01
C VAL A 294 -5.80 -1.36 -15.71
N ALA A 295 -5.45 -0.08 -15.63
CA ALA A 295 -5.15 0.56 -14.36
C ALA A 295 -6.41 1.19 -13.78
N ALA A 296 -6.60 1.08 -12.47
CA ALA A 296 -7.73 1.64 -11.76
C ALA A 296 -7.27 2.32 -10.47
N THR A 297 -7.99 3.36 -10.05
CA THR A 297 -7.73 4.01 -8.75
C THR A 297 -8.32 3.15 -7.63
N ALA A 298 -7.55 2.92 -6.56
CA ALA A 298 -8.08 2.29 -5.35
C ALA A 298 -9.28 3.09 -4.79
N PRO A 299 -10.44 2.45 -4.53
CA PRO A 299 -11.56 3.14 -3.91
C PRO A 299 -11.20 3.53 -2.47
N ASN A 300 -11.71 4.66 -1.99
CA ASN A 300 -11.72 4.95 -0.55
C ASN A 300 -12.86 4.19 0.13
N ILE A 301 -12.78 4.08 1.46
CA ILE A 301 -13.77 3.36 2.25
C ILE A 301 -15.15 4.06 2.29
N PHE A 302 -15.24 5.36 1.98
CA PHE A 302 -16.50 6.11 1.98
C PHE A 302 -17.38 5.82 0.76
N GLY A 303 -16.76 5.56 -0.39
CA GLY A 303 -17.45 5.30 -1.66
C GLY A 303 -18.04 3.90 -1.80
N LEU A 304 -18.03 3.09 -0.72
CA LEU A 304 -18.39 1.68 -0.77
C LEU A 304 -19.75 1.41 -0.12
N ALA A 305 -20.77 1.13 -0.94
CA ALA A 305 -22.05 0.64 -0.45
C ALA A 305 -21.91 -0.79 0.07
N ASP A 306 -22.22 -1.02 1.35
CA ASP A 306 -22.01 -2.31 2.05
C ASP A 306 -20.58 -2.85 1.92
N GLY A 307 -19.60 -1.95 1.83
CA GLY A 307 -18.19 -2.29 1.64
C GLY A 307 -17.87 -2.86 0.26
N ARG A 308 -18.74 -2.73 -0.74
CA ARG A 308 -18.51 -3.21 -2.12
C ARG A 308 -18.23 -2.07 -3.07
N VAL A 309 -17.41 -2.34 -4.09
CA VAL A 309 -17.32 -1.45 -5.25
C VAL A 309 -18.65 -1.48 -6.04
N PRO A 310 -18.98 -0.41 -6.78
CA PRO A 310 -20.13 -0.40 -7.68
C PRO A 310 -20.08 -1.55 -8.69
N ALA A 311 -21.25 -2.09 -9.06
CA ALA A 311 -21.37 -3.25 -9.96
C ALA A 311 -20.57 -3.08 -11.27
N TRP A 312 -20.61 -1.89 -11.87
CA TRP A 312 -19.87 -1.63 -13.10
C TRP A 312 -18.35 -1.79 -12.95
N GLN A 313 -17.78 -1.46 -11.78
CA GLN A 313 -16.35 -1.65 -11.50
C GLN A 313 -16.03 -3.13 -11.32
N ALA A 314 -16.91 -3.89 -10.66
CA ALA A 314 -16.74 -5.33 -10.47
C ALA A 314 -16.82 -6.14 -11.78
N GLU A 315 -17.49 -5.61 -12.81
CA GLU A 315 -17.57 -6.24 -14.13
C GLU A 315 -16.26 -6.12 -14.93
N ILE A 316 -15.53 -5.00 -14.85
CA ILE A 316 -14.35 -4.74 -15.70
C ILE A 316 -13.26 -5.82 -15.56
N PRO A 317 -12.89 -6.31 -14.36
CA PRO A 317 -11.91 -7.38 -14.19
C PRO A 317 -12.19 -8.64 -15.03
N SER A 318 -13.46 -8.93 -15.35
CA SER A 318 -13.82 -10.09 -16.19
C SER A 318 -13.53 -9.89 -17.68
N LEU A 319 -13.36 -8.65 -18.14
CA LEU A 319 -13.15 -8.27 -19.54
C LEU A 319 -11.66 -8.18 -19.92
N VAL A 320 -10.79 -8.09 -18.92
CA VAL A 320 -9.35 -7.79 -19.07
C VAL A 320 -8.50 -8.92 -18.50
N ASP A 321 -7.22 -8.97 -18.84
CA ASP A 321 -6.28 -9.97 -18.33
C ASP A 321 -5.80 -9.60 -16.92
N GLN A 322 -5.51 -8.31 -16.71
CA GLN A 322 -5.10 -7.74 -15.43
C GLN A 322 -5.89 -6.48 -15.11
N TYR A 323 -6.45 -6.40 -13.91
CA TYR A 323 -7.08 -5.20 -13.37
C TYR A 323 -6.25 -4.67 -12.19
N ASN A 324 -5.39 -3.70 -12.48
CA ASN A 324 -4.37 -3.21 -11.56
C ASN A 324 -4.89 -2.03 -10.75
N VAL A 325 -5.22 -2.27 -9.47
CA VAL A 325 -5.70 -1.29 -8.51
C VAL A 325 -4.51 -0.56 -7.90
N THR A 326 -4.39 0.72 -8.21
CA THR A 326 -3.24 1.56 -7.89
C THR A 326 -3.57 2.53 -6.76
N PRO A 327 -2.60 2.84 -5.86
CA PRO A 327 -2.84 3.65 -4.68
C PRO A 327 -3.00 5.16 -4.96
N TYR A 328 -3.19 5.62 -6.22
CA TYR A 328 -3.24 7.06 -6.53
C TYR A 328 -4.34 7.84 -5.81
N GLY A 329 -5.39 7.18 -5.33
CA GLY A 329 -6.44 7.82 -4.53
C GLY A 329 -5.92 8.40 -3.20
N GLN A 330 -4.80 7.88 -2.68
CA GLN A 330 -4.18 8.34 -1.42
C GLN A 330 -3.67 9.78 -1.48
N PHE A 331 -3.53 10.36 -2.67
CA PHE A 331 -3.15 11.75 -2.89
C PHE A 331 -4.33 12.72 -2.80
N ASP A 332 -5.57 12.24 -2.65
CA ASP A 332 -6.74 13.07 -2.46
C ASP A 332 -6.75 13.63 -1.01
N HIS A 333 -5.99 14.71 -0.80
CA HIS A 333 -5.87 15.46 0.45
C HIS A 333 -7.18 16.21 0.75
N ALA A 334 -7.70 16.16 1.98
CA ALA A 334 -9.00 16.78 2.33
C ALA A 334 -9.07 18.28 2.00
N SER A 335 -7.94 18.98 2.06
CA SER A 335 -7.87 20.41 1.76
C SER A 335 -7.92 20.76 0.26
N TYR A 336 -7.59 19.80 -0.62
CA TYR A 336 -7.62 19.98 -2.08
C TYR A 336 -8.86 19.34 -2.72
N PHE A 337 -9.44 18.32 -2.08
CA PHE A 337 -10.64 17.61 -2.54
C PHE A 337 -11.64 17.35 -1.40
N PRO A 338 -12.17 18.40 -0.74
CA PRO A 338 -13.06 18.26 0.41
C PRO A 338 -14.34 17.48 0.08
N GLU A 339 -14.83 17.58 -1.15
CA GLU A 339 -16.01 16.87 -1.63
C GLU A 339 -15.81 15.35 -1.81
N LYS A 340 -14.56 14.87 -1.78
CA LYS A 340 -14.22 13.46 -2.04
C LYS A 340 -13.94 12.66 -0.77
N GLY A 341 -14.05 13.28 0.40
CA GLY A 341 -13.68 12.67 1.68
C GLY A 341 -12.18 12.35 1.72
N GLY A 342 -11.34 13.36 1.45
CA GLY A 342 -9.88 13.20 1.48
C GLY A 342 -9.32 12.97 2.89
N SER A 343 -8.05 12.60 3.00
CA SER A 343 -7.41 12.39 4.31
C SER A 343 -7.34 13.71 5.09
N SER A 344 -7.75 13.70 6.36
CA SER A 344 -7.57 14.79 7.34
C SER A 344 -6.38 14.58 8.27
N LEU A 345 -5.75 13.40 8.18
CA LEU A 345 -4.46 13.10 8.79
C LEU A 345 -3.42 12.73 7.72
N SER A 346 -2.15 12.94 8.04
CA SER A 346 -1.03 12.49 7.22
C SER A 346 -1.06 10.97 7.05
N TRP A 347 -0.81 10.49 5.83
CA TRP A 347 -0.94 9.07 5.51
C TRP A 347 0.14 8.56 4.57
N PHE A 348 0.12 7.26 4.29
CA PHE A 348 1.13 6.57 3.50
C PHE A 348 0.73 6.38 2.04
N ASN A 349 1.74 6.41 1.19
CA ASN A 349 1.71 5.82 -0.15
C ASN A 349 1.76 4.30 -0.03
N GLY A 350 0.84 3.63 -0.70
CA GLY A 350 0.80 2.18 -0.79
C GLY A 350 0.52 1.44 0.52
N ALA A 351 -0.14 2.05 1.51
CA ALA A 351 -0.54 1.35 2.74
C ALA A 351 -1.25 0.02 2.43
N ILE A 352 -0.81 -1.10 3.04
CA ILE A 352 -1.52 -2.37 2.93
C ILE A 352 -2.82 -2.28 3.72
N GLY A 353 -2.77 -1.81 4.97
CA GLY A 353 -3.93 -1.73 5.85
C GLY A 353 -4.00 -0.41 6.63
N GLY A 354 -5.04 -0.30 7.45
CA GLY A 354 -5.21 0.80 8.38
C GLY A 354 -6.05 1.96 7.85
N ALA A 355 -6.86 1.80 6.81
CA ALA A 355 -7.82 2.81 6.40
C ALA A 355 -8.79 3.15 7.55
N ALA A 356 -9.06 4.44 7.73
CA ALA A 356 -10.02 4.98 8.69
C ALA A 356 -10.66 6.25 8.10
N PRO A 357 -11.74 6.79 8.68
CA PRO A 357 -12.38 7.99 8.14
C PRO A 357 -11.42 9.16 7.88
N GLU A 358 -10.40 9.32 8.69
CA GLU A 358 -9.41 10.39 8.59
C GLU A 358 -8.28 10.11 7.57
N HIS A 359 -8.15 8.86 7.14
CA HIS A 359 -7.18 8.40 6.14
C HIS A 359 -7.76 7.18 5.38
N PRO A 360 -8.67 7.42 4.43
CA PRO A 360 -9.65 6.42 4.01
C PRO A 360 -9.18 5.46 2.93
N TYR A 361 -7.87 5.31 2.75
CA TYR A 361 -7.28 4.56 1.66
C TYR A 361 -6.25 3.53 2.16
N ASP A 362 -6.44 2.27 1.79
CA ASP A 362 -5.44 1.22 1.86
C ASP A 362 -5.70 0.14 0.78
N LEU A 363 -4.73 -0.73 0.52
CA LEU A 363 -4.85 -1.77 -0.50
C LEU A 363 -5.76 -2.92 -0.04
N ALA A 364 -5.79 -3.25 1.25
CA ALA A 364 -6.57 -4.37 1.76
C ALA A 364 -8.08 -4.11 1.68
N SER A 365 -8.54 -2.92 2.05
CA SER A 365 -9.93 -2.50 1.94
C SER A 365 -10.35 -2.41 0.48
N ALA A 366 -9.47 -1.91 -0.39
CA ALA A 366 -9.70 -1.85 -1.83
C ALA A 366 -9.91 -3.26 -2.43
N ILE A 367 -8.98 -4.19 -2.19
CA ILE A 367 -9.11 -5.58 -2.66
C ILE A 367 -10.36 -6.24 -2.07
N ALA A 368 -10.60 -6.08 -0.77
CA ALA A 368 -11.78 -6.65 -0.12
C ALA A 368 -13.10 -6.11 -0.70
N ALA A 369 -13.12 -4.86 -1.18
CA ALA A 369 -14.30 -4.28 -1.80
C ALA A 369 -14.64 -4.93 -3.16
N TYR A 370 -13.62 -5.23 -3.97
CA TYR A 370 -13.79 -5.99 -5.21
C TYR A 370 -14.17 -7.44 -4.96
N THR A 371 -13.54 -8.13 -3.99
CA THR A 371 -13.86 -9.53 -3.70
C THR A 371 -15.26 -9.69 -3.10
N ARG A 372 -15.71 -8.77 -2.24
CA ARG A 372 -17.10 -8.74 -1.75
C ARG A 372 -18.12 -8.48 -2.85
N ALA A 373 -17.71 -7.86 -3.95
CA ALA A 373 -18.51 -7.67 -5.16
C ALA A 373 -18.44 -8.88 -6.13
N GLY A 374 -17.74 -9.96 -5.75
CA GLY A 374 -17.66 -11.21 -6.52
C GLY A 374 -16.47 -11.32 -7.48
N VAL A 375 -15.52 -10.36 -7.44
CA VAL A 375 -14.33 -10.42 -8.29
C VAL A 375 -13.34 -11.44 -7.74
N ASP A 376 -12.84 -12.33 -8.60
CA ASP A 376 -11.74 -13.24 -8.28
C ASP A 376 -10.47 -12.41 -8.00
N PRO A 377 -9.85 -12.51 -6.81
CA PRO A 377 -8.64 -11.75 -6.47
C PRO A 377 -7.48 -12.02 -7.44
N ARG A 378 -7.47 -13.15 -8.14
CA ARG A 378 -6.46 -13.46 -9.17
C ARG A 378 -6.59 -12.62 -10.43
N LYS A 379 -7.68 -11.85 -10.59
CA LYS A 379 -7.84 -10.84 -11.65
C LYS A 379 -7.35 -9.45 -11.23
N LEU A 380 -7.08 -9.27 -9.95
CA LEU A 380 -6.67 -8.00 -9.36
C LEU A 380 -5.15 -7.94 -9.22
N GLY A 381 -4.58 -6.78 -9.51
CA GLY A 381 -3.21 -6.44 -9.16
C GLY A 381 -3.19 -5.26 -8.21
N VAL A 382 -2.13 -5.10 -7.42
CA VAL A 382 -1.94 -3.92 -6.55
C VAL A 382 -0.76 -3.07 -6.97
N GLY A 383 -0.89 -1.76 -6.81
CA GLY A 383 0.16 -0.82 -7.15
C GLY A 383 1.31 -0.79 -6.14
N ILE A 384 2.54 -0.78 -6.64
CA ILE A 384 3.76 -0.41 -5.92
C ILE A 384 4.31 0.85 -6.60
N VAL A 385 4.46 1.94 -5.85
CA VAL A 385 4.85 3.24 -6.41
C VAL A 385 6.30 3.57 -6.09
N PHE A 386 7.11 3.83 -7.11
CA PHE A 386 8.53 4.15 -6.98
C PHE A 386 8.76 5.65 -6.77
N ASN A 387 7.73 6.39 -6.35
CA ASN A 387 7.83 7.75 -5.87
C ASN A 387 7.33 7.82 -4.42
N GLY A 388 7.85 8.78 -3.68
CA GLY A 388 7.34 9.16 -2.37
C GLY A 388 6.34 10.31 -2.43
N THR A 389 5.89 10.67 -1.25
CA THR A 389 5.09 11.85 -0.95
C THR A 389 5.48 12.35 0.42
N TYR A 390 5.62 13.66 0.55
CA TYR A 390 5.97 14.26 1.83
C TYR A 390 5.00 15.34 2.27
N TYR A 391 4.97 15.50 3.58
CA TYR A 391 4.25 16.55 4.29
C TYR A 391 5.27 17.54 4.87
N GLY A 392 4.80 18.77 5.06
CA GLY A 392 5.58 19.89 5.60
C GLY A 392 6.20 19.63 6.98
N PRO A 393 7.01 20.58 7.47
CA PRO A 393 7.85 20.39 8.64
C PRO A 393 7.08 20.18 9.95
N ASP A 394 5.81 20.63 10.01
CA ASP A 394 4.94 20.47 11.17
C ASP A 394 4.39 19.05 11.32
N VAL A 395 4.51 18.23 10.27
CA VAL A 395 4.05 16.85 10.22
C VAL A 395 5.27 15.94 10.17
N THR A 396 5.53 15.21 11.25
CA THR A 396 6.74 14.38 11.43
C THR A 396 6.49 12.88 11.35
N GLY A 397 5.24 12.47 11.18
CA GLY A 397 4.85 11.07 11.06
C GLY A 397 3.42 10.90 10.53
N PRO A 398 2.95 9.65 10.45
CA PRO A 398 1.58 9.35 10.02
C PRO A 398 0.58 9.71 11.12
N ARG A 399 -0.71 9.79 10.75
CA ARG A 399 -1.84 10.02 11.67
C ARG A 399 -1.73 11.34 12.45
N GLN A 400 -1.05 12.34 11.87
CA GLN A 400 -0.97 13.69 12.43
C GLN A 400 -1.91 14.61 11.67
N PRO A 401 -2.55 15.59 12.34
CA PRO A 401 -3.42 16.56 11.69
C PRO A 401 -2.75 17.24 10.49
N ILE A 402 -3.46 17.27 9.37
CA ILE A 402 -3.09 18.05 8.19
C ILE A 402 -4.08 19.19 8.03
N ALA A 403 -3.58 20.41 7.99
CA ALA A 403 -4.37 21.63 7.81
C ALA A 403 -4.36 22.04 6.34
N ALA A 404 -5.23 22.98 5.96
CA ALA A 404 -5.25 23.52 4.60
C ALA A 404 -3.93 24.17 4.16
N SER A 405 -3.11 24.63 5.11
CA SER A 405 -1.80 25.22 4.87
C SER A 405 -0.64 24.22 4.94
N THR A 406 -0.90 22.93 5.20
CA THR A 406 0.16 21.93 5.26
C THR A 406 0.79 21.81 3.88
N ILE A 407 2.11 21.99 3.81
CA ILE A 407 2.88 21.69 2.61
C ILE A 407 2.67 20.21 2.28
N PHE A 408 2.27 19.94 1.04
CA PHE A 408 2.11 18.59 0.53
C PHE A 408 2.76 18.51 -0.84
N GLU A 409 3.67 17.57 -1.01
CA GLU A 409 4.40 17.37 -2.26
C GLU A 409 4.20 15.94 -2.77
N GLY A 410 3.56 15.85 -3.94
CA GLY A 410 3.24 14.62 -4.66
C GLY A 410 3.62 14.69 -6.13
N PHE A 411 4.41 15.68 -6.57
CA PHE A 411 4.92 15.77 -7.94
C PHE A 411 5.84 14.57 -8.22
N PHE A 412 5.26 13.56 -8.87
CA PHE A 412 5.81 12.23 -9.09
C PHE A 412 7.27 12.19 -9.58
N LEU A 413 7.71 13.18 -10.38
CA LEU A 413 9.10 13.27 -10.84
C LEU A 413 10.06 13.76 -9.74
N ARG A 414 9.70 14.82 -9.00
CA ARG A 414 10.51 15.38 -7.90
C ARG A 414 10.59 14.45 -6.71
N THR A 415 9.55 13.63 -6.51
CA THR A 415 9.50 12.64 -5.44
C THR A 415 9.80 11.23 -5.93
N SER A 416 10.29 11.05 -7.16
CA SER A 416 10.82 9.75 -7.59
C SER A 416 11.86 9.23 -6.60
N TYR A 417 11.93 7.93 -6.37
CA TYR A 417 12.88 7.32 -5.42
C TYR A 417 14.32 7.77 -5.72
N ARG A 418 14.66 7.85 -7.01
CA ARG A 418 15.92 8.42 -7.49
C ARG A 418 16.15 9.84 -6.97
N GLU A 419 15.20 10.75 -7.16
CA GLU A 419 15.37 12.13 -6.68
C GLU A 419 15.41 12.19 -5.16
N LEU A 420 14.63 11.36 -4.46
CA LEU A 420 14.70 11.25 -3.00
C LEU A 420 16.10 10.81 -2.52
N ALA A 421 16.71 9.84 -3.21
CA ALA A 421 18.07 9.39 -2.93
C ALA A 421 19.10 10.49 -3.25
N ARG A 422 19.05 11.06 -4.46
CA ARG A 422 19.98 12.09 -4.95
C ARG A 422 19.96 13.35 -4.09
N LEU A 423 18.78 13.74 -3.62
CA LEU A 423 18.58 14.93 -2.77
C LEU A 423 18.81 14.66 -1.29
N GLY A 424 19.16 13.42 -0.90
CA GLY A 424 19.53 13.08 0.45
C GLY A 424 18.36 12.95 1.43
N TYR A 425 17.11 12.91 0.97
CA TYR A 425 15.96 12.63 1.83
C TYR A 425 16.12 11.28 2.55
N LEU A 426 16.53 10.25 1.81
CA LEU A 426 16.64 8.88 2.35
C LEU A 426 17.74 8.72 3.42
N ILE A 427 18.73 9.63 3.47
CA ILE A 427 19.85 9.55 4.42
C ILE A 427 19.71 10.51 5.61
N ASN A 428 19.06 11.66 5.44
CA ASN A 428 18.94 12.69 6.49
C ASN A 428 17.72 12.48 7.41
N GLY A 429 16.78 11.61 7.01
CA GLY A 429 15.59 11.30 7.81
C GLY A 429 15.76 10.08 8.70
N THR A 430 15.18 10.12 9.88
CA THR A 430 15.11 8.95 10.77
C THR A 430 14.15 7.93 10.17
N TYR A 431 14.64 6.73 9.85
CA TYR A 431 13.80 5.64 9.37
C TYR A 431 12.84 5.16 10.47
N ARG A 432 11.58 4.96 10.10
CA ARG A 432 10.56 4.36 10.95
C ARG A 432 9.70 3.39 10.15
N TRP A 433 9.05 2.45 10.84
CA TRP A 433 8.16 1.45 10.24
C TRP A 433 6.79 1.54 10.90
N ASP A 434 5.74 1.57 10.10
CA ASP A 434 4.37 1.51 10.59
C ASP A 434 3.85 0.08 10.52
N PRO A 435 3.57 -0.58 11.66
CA PRO A 435 3.18 -1.98 11.66
C PRO A 435 1.75 -2.22 11.16
N VAL A 436 0.91 -1.18 11.09
CA VAL A 436 -0.48 -1.29 10.62
C VAL A 436 -0.53 -1.07 9.10
N ALA A 437 0.12 -0.02 8.62
CA ALA A 437 0.18 0.28 7.19
C ALA A 437 1.17 -0.64 6.45
N GLN A 438 2.14 -1.22 7.16
CA GLN A 438 3.24 -2.01 6.62
C GLN A 438 4.06 -1.24 5.57
N VAL A 439 4.39 0.01 5.90
CA VAL A 439 5.15 0.93 5.06
C VAL A 439 6.28 1.57 5.87
N GLY A 440 7.47 1.64 5.28
CA GLY A 440 8.61 2.37 5.80
C GLY A 440 8.49 3.87 5.52
N TYR A 441 9.01 4.70 6.42
CA TYR A 441 8.97 6.15 6.23
C TYR A 441 10.16 6.87 6.85
N ARG A 442 10.36 8.12 6.45
CA ARG A 442 11.36 9.03 7.04
C ARG A 442 10.67 10.13 7.84
N SER A 443 11.21 10.40 9.03
CA SER A 443 10.78 11.47 9.93
C SER A 443 11.91 12.49 10.08
N TYR A 444 11.56 13.77 9.98
CA TYR A 444 12.47 14.92 10.06
C TYR A 444 11.93 15.93 11.08
N PRO A 445 12.23 15.75 12.38
CA PRO A 445 11.83 16.71 13.41
C PRO A 445 12.60 18.03 13.29
N GLY A 446 12.15 19.08 13.99
CA GLY A 446 12.94 20.31 14.16
C GLY A 446 12.98 21.25 12.95
N GLY A 447 11.88 21.38 12.22
CA GLY A 447 11.77 22.27 11.05
C GLY A 447 11.89 21.54 9.71
N GLY A 448 11.96 20.21 9.71
CA GLY A 448 11.99 19.38 8.52
C GLY A 448 13.35 19.36 7.82
N PHE A 449 13.38 18.71 6.65
CA PHE A 449 14.56 18.62 5.80
C PHE A 449 14.24 19.18 4.41
N ALA A 450 15.03 20.16 3.97
CA ALA A 450 15.01 20.66 2.60
C ALA A 450 16.42 20.51 1.99
N PRO A 451 16.56 19.89 0.82
CA PRO A 451 17.85 19.81 0.15
C PRO A 451 18.31 21.19 -0.32
N THR A 452 19.62 21.44 -0.24
CA THR A 452 20.22 22.60 -0.88
C THR A 452 20.29 22.35 -2.39
N LEU A 453 19.50 23.09 -3.18
CA LEU A 453 19.61 23.10 -4.64
C LEU A 453 19.90 24.52 -5.13
N PRO A 454 20.61 24.65 -6.27
CA PRO A 454 20.68 25.92 -6.97
C PRO A 454 19.27 26.43 -7.27
N SER A 455 19.00 27.71 -7.04
CA SER A 455 17.73 28.32 -7.44
C SER A 455 17.60 28.27 -8.96
N VAL A 456 16.60 27.56 -9.47
CA VAL A 456 16.26 27.54 -10.89
C VAL A 456 15.12 28.54 -11.13
N PRO A 457 15.27 29.49 -12.07
CA PRO A 457 14.19 30.41 -12.42
C PRO A 457 12.90 29.67 -12.77
N HIS A 458 11.76 30.16 -12.28
CA HIS A 458 10.43 29.59 -12.48
C HIS A 458 10.19 28.20 -11.85
N GLN A 459 11.10 27.69 -11.02
CA GLN A 459 10.82 26.54 -10.16
C GLN A 459 10.42 26.99 -8.76
N PRO A 460 9.43 26.33 -8.12
CA PRO A 460 9.10 26.62 -6.73
C PRO A 460 10.30 26.31 -5.80
N PRO A 461 10.43 27.02 -4.67
CA PRO A 461 11.47 26.74 -3.69
C PRO A 461 11.34 25.32 -3.15
N ASN A 462 12.46 24.71 -2.75
CA ASN A 462 12.42 23.42 -2.06
C ASN A 462 11.73 23.59 -0.71
N LEU A 463 10.63 22.88 -0.51
CA LEU A 463 9.88 22.96 0.73
C LEU A 463 10.41 21.91 1.71
N PRO A 464 10.58 22.23 3.01
CA PRO A 464 11.06 21.28 3.99
C PRO A 464 10.04 20.16 4.21
N ALA A 465 10.52 18.91 4.15
CA ALA A 465 9.74 17.72 4.48
C ALA A 465 9.88 17.41 5.97
N GLY A 466 8.77 17.26 6.70
CA GLY A 466 8.74 16.72 8.06
C GLY A 466 8.50 15.20 8.09
N PHE A 467 7.74 14.69 7.13
CA PHE A 467 7.35 13.28 7.01
C PHE A 467 7.36 12.87 5.54
N LEU A 468 8.09 11.81 5.20
CA LEU A 468 8.16 11.26 3.84
C LEU A 468 7.70 9.80 3.85
N SER A 469 6.61 9.51 3.15
CA SER A 469 6.17 8.16 2.81
C SER A 469 6.69 7.75 1.44
N TYR A 470 7.17 6.51 1.31
CA TYR A 470 7.72 5.95 0.09
C TYR A 470 7.73 4.41 0.18
N GLU A 471 7.91 3.73 -0.94
CA GLU A 471 8.23 2.30 -0.94
C GLU A 471 9.72 2.07 -0.69
N ASP A 472 10.03 1.04 0.08
CA ASP A 472 11.39 0.54 0.28
C ASP A 472 11.43 -0.97 0.07
N GLU A 473 12.61 -1.56 0.19
CA GLU A 473 12.81 -3.00 0.02
C GLU A 473 11.97 -3.82 1.01
N MET A 474 11.74 -3.27 2.21
CA MET A 474 10.95 -3.92 3.25
C MET A 474 9.46 -3.93 2.90
N SER A 475 8.87 -2.78 2.56
CA SER A 475 7.46 -2.65 2.17
C SER A 475 7.16 -3.51 0.93
N ILE A 476 8.06 -3.54 -0.05
CA ILE A 476 7.95 -4.38 -1.24
C ILE A 476 7.95 -5.87 -0.88
N ALA A 477 8.85 -6.31 0.00
CA ALA A 477 8.88 -7.69 0.46
C ALA A 477 7.56 -8.07 1.17
N VAL A 478 7.09 -7.23 2.11
CA VAL A 478 5.81 -7.47 2.81
C VAL A 478 4.65 -7.55 1.84
N LYS A 479 4.59 -6.67 0.84
CA LYS A 479 3.57 -6.71 -0.21
C LYS A 479 3.64 -7.98 -1.04
N GLY A 480 4.84 -8.45 -1.37
CA GLY A 480 5.02 -9.75 -2.03
C GLY A 480 4.38 -10.89 -1.26
N HIS A 481 4.59 -10.92 0.06
CA HIS A 481 3.92 -11.89 0.93
C HIS A 481 2.41 -11.68 0.94
N TRP A 482 1.94 -10.48 1.23
CA TRP A 482 0.53 -10.18 1.31
C TRP A 482 -0.23 -10.53 0.01
N VAL A 483 0.33 -10.24 -1.16
CA VAL A 483 -0.23 -10.61 -2.48
C VAL A 483 -0.42 -12.11 -2.60
N ARG A 484 0.61 -12.90 -2.31
CA ARG A 484 0.54 -14.38 -2.36
C ARG A 484 -0.47 -14.94 -1.38
N ARG A 485 -0.46 -14.45 -0.13
CA ARG A 485 -1.33 -14.93 0.95
C ARG A 485 -2.81 -14.73 0.62
N ASN A 486 -3.13 -13.65 -0.10
CA ASN A 486 -4.50 -13.28 -0.44
C ASN A 486 -4.91 -13.71 -1.85
N SER A 487 -4.12 -14.56 -2.52
CA SER A 487 -4.39 -15.02 -3.89
C SER A 487 -4.60 -13.87 -4.89
N ILE A 488 -3.92 -12.73 -4.66
CA ILE A 488 -3.99 -11.57 -5.54
C ILE A 488 -3.16 -11.86 -6.79
N GLY A 489 -3.70 -11.52 -7.95
CA GLY A 489 -3.14 -11.90 -9.24
C GLY A 489 -1.76 -11.32 -9.56
N GLY A 490 -1.41 -10.13 -9.03
CA GLY A 490 -0.08 -9.57 -9.25
C GLY A 490 0.13 -8.16 -8.72
N VAL A 491 1.13 -7.49 -9.27
CA VAL A 491 1.47 -6.10 -8.95
C VAL A 491 1.73 -5.26 -10.20
N ALA A 492 1.43 -3.97 -10.10
CA ALA A 492 1.77 -2.96 -11.09
C ALA A 492 2.74 -1.94 -10.49
N LEU A 493 3.89 -1.73 -11.15
CA LEU A 493 4.94 -0.84 -10.68
C LEU A 493 4.84 0.51 -11.39
N TRP A 494 4.65 1.58 -10.62
CA TRP A 494 4.59 2.94 -11.15
C TRP A 494 5.69 3.84 -10.57
N ARG A 495 6.67 4.27 -11.35
CA ARG A 495 7.12 3.71 -12.63
C ARG A 495 8.55 3.22 -12.45
N ILE A 496 8.96 2.23 -13.22
CA ILE A 496 10.25 1.55 -12.97
C ILE A 496 11.44 2.50 -13.17
N ASP A 497 11.29 3.51 -14.01
CA ASP A 497 12.28 4.56 -14.26
C ASP A 497 12.50 5.49 -13.06
N TYR A 498 11.54 5.62 -12.15
CA TYR A 498 11.70 6.40 -10.92
C TYR A 498 12.64 5.76 -9.89
N GLY A 499 12.87 4.45 -9.99
CA GLY A 499 13.76 3.70 -9.09
C GLY A 499 15.21 3.60 -9.58
N TYR A 500 15.49 4.00 -10.82
CA TYR A 500 16.82 3.85 -11.42
C TYR A 500 17.80 4.90 -10.90
N LEU A 501 18.97 4.46 -10.44
CA LEU A 501 20.06 5.31 -9.94
C LEU A 501 21.20 5.33 -10.97
N PRO A 502 21.43 6.43 -11.70
CA PRO A 502 22.42 6.46 -12.78
C PRO A 502 23.87 6.28 -12.33
N ASP A 503 24.22 6.81 -11.16
CA ASP A 503 25.60 6.76 -10.65
C ASP A 503 26.07 5.32 -10.39
N SER A 504 25.15 4.46 -9.93
CA SER A 504 25.43 3.05 -9.64
C SER A 504 24.91 2.10 -10.73
N LYS A 505 24.11 2.58 -11.68
CA LYS A 505 23.40 1.77 -12.69
C LYS A 505 22.54 0.67 -12.07
N THR A 506 21.88 0.98 -10.96
CA THR A 506 21.04 0.02 -10.21
C THR A 506 19.62 0.51 -10.07
N ASN A 507 18.68 -0.41 -9.84
CA ASN A 507 17.32 -0.07 -9.45
C ASN A 507 16.93 -0.86 -8.19
N PRO A 508 17.18 -0.29 -6.98
CA PRO A 508 17.01 -1.01 -5.71
C PRO A 508 15.57 -1.51 -5.50
N LEU A 509 14.58 -0.69 -5.80
CA LEU A 509 13.18 -1.07 -5.66
C LEU A 509 12.78 -2.18 -6.66
N LEU A 510 13.24 -2.11 -7.91
CA LEU A 510 12.98 -3.17 -8.89
C LEU A 510 13.68 -4.49 -8.51
N SER A 511 14.90 -4.42 -7.96
CA SER A 511 15.60 -5.59 -7.41
C SER A 511 14.85 -6.22 -6.23
N ALA A 512 14.32 -5.39 -5.33
CA ALA A 512 13.45 -5.86 -4.24
C ALA A 512 12.18 -6.52 -4.77
N VAL A 513 11.58 -6.00 -5.85
CA VAL A 513 10.45 -6.67 -6.53
C VAL A 513 10.87 -8.03 -7.07
N GLY A 514 12.05 -8.16 -7.69
CA GLY A 514 12.55 -9.45 -8.19
C GLY A 514 12.71 -10.50 -7.08
N THR A 515 13.14 -10.07 -5.89
CA THR A 515 13.22 -10.92 -4.71
C THR A 515 11.83 -11.25 -4.15
N ALA A 516 10.96 -10.25 -4.09
CA ALA A 516 9.62 -10.38 -3.53
C ALA A 516 8.67 -11.17 -4.44
N PHE A 517 8.92 -11.24 -5.75
CA PHE A 517 8.09 -11.93 -6.75
C PHE A 517 8.98 -12.77 -7.69
N PRO A 518 9.56 -13.88 -7.19
CA PRO A 518 10.53 -14.64 -7.96
C PRO A 518 9.87 -15.32 -9.18
N PHE A 519 10.31 -14.94 -10.37
CA PHE A 519 9.99 -15.67 -11.59
C PHE A 519 11.08 -16.72 -11.87
N LYS A 520 10.79 -18.00 -11.61
CA LYS A 520 11.49 -19.06 -12.34
C LYS A 520 10.92 -19.08 -13.76
N ARG A 521 11.70 -18.56 -14.70
CA ARG A 521 11.40 -18.57 -16.13
C ARG A 521 11.57 -19.96 -16.69
#